data_AF-A0A1F5ZMW9-F1
#
_entry.id   AF-A0A1F5ZMW9-F1
#
_cell.length_a   1.000
_cell.length_b   1.000
_cell.length_c   1.000
_cell.angle_alpha   90.00
_cell.angle_beta   90.00
_cell.angle_gamma   90.00
#
_symmetry.space_group_name_H-M   'P 1'
#
loop_
_entity.id
_entity.type
_entity.pdbx_description
1 polymer ?
#
loop_
_entity_poly.entity_id
_entity_poly.type
_entity_poly.pdbx_seq_one_letter_code
_entity_poly.pdbx_strand_id
1 'polypeptide(L)'
;MFREKDDIEGWLEFFLQGIIETSQRAVETARKVIKVRDYGIKQIAKLGRSTEKGMYLYEYLFRTLMVRVKDIERILNIKNPDALSLVSKFVELGILKELTGFKRDRVFSFADYIVLFE
;
A
#
# COMPACT_ATOMS: atom_id res chain seq x y z
N MET A 1 -28.19 21.97 42.97
CA MET A 1 -28.35 23.31 42.38
C MET A 1 -27.37 23.38 41.22
N PHE A 2 -27.89 23.33 39.99
CA PHE A 2 -27.15 23.16 38.74
C PHE A 2 -26.28 24.38 38.41
N ARG A 3 -25.03 24.10 38.03
CA ARG A 3 -24.29 24.79 36.96
C ARG A 3 -23.27 23.80 36.37
N GLU A 4 -23.75 22.85 35.56
CA GLU A 4 -22.95 22.39 34.42
C GLU A 4 -22.71 23.64 33.57
N LYS A 5 -21.51 24.21 33.67
CA LYS A 5 -21.07 25.18 32.67
C LYS A 5 -20.71 24.33 31.46
N ASP A 6 -21.58 24.34 30.46
CA ASP A 6 -21.28 23.88 29.11
C ASP A 6 -20.01 24.61 28.64
N ASP A 7 -18.84 23.96 28.75
CA ASP A 7 -17.55 24.46 28.27
C ASP A 7 -17.43 24.23 26.76
N ILE A 8 -18.37 24.82 26.02
CA ILE A 8 -18.46 24.70 24.57
C ILE A 8 -17.25 25.35 23.92
N GLU A 9 -16.68 26.40 24.52
CA GLU A 9 -15.48 27.08 24.02
C GLU A 9 -14.26 26.16 24.10
N GLY A 10 -13.98 25.55 25.27
CA GLY A 10 -12.91 24.57 25.40
C GLY A 10 -13.11 23.33 24.52
N TRP A 11 -14.36 22.86 24.39
CA TRP A 11 -14.67 21.75 23.47
C TRP A 11 -14.42 22.14 22.00
N LEU A 12 -14.78 23.35 21.59
CA LEU A 12 -14.56 23.85 20.24
C LEU A 12 -13.07 24.01 19.92
N GLU A 13 -12.28 24.56 20.85
CA GLU A 13 -10.82 24.66 20.70
C GLU A 13 -10.17 23.28 20.54
N PHE A 14 -10.53 22.31 21.40
CA PHE A 14 -10.05 20.93 21.30
C PHE A 14 -10.43 20.29 19.95
N PHE A 15 -11.67 20.50 19.50
CA PHE A 15 -12.16 19.95 18.23
C PHE A 15 -11.42 20.55 17.03
N LEU A 16 -11.21 21.87 17.01
CA LEU A 16 -10.46 22.55 15.96
C LEU A 16 -8.99 22.12 15.93
N GLN A 17 -8.37 21.95 17.10
CA GLN A 17 -7.03 21.41 17.21
C GLN A 17 -6.95 19.98 16.64
N GLY A 18 -7.92 19.13 16.98
CA GLY A 18 -8.05 17.78 16.42
C GLY A 18 -8.21 17.77 14.90
N ILE A 19 -8.98 18.71 14.32
CA ILE A 19 -9.12 18.88 12.87
C ILE A 19 -7.77 19.25 12.25
N ILE A 20 -7.07 20.24 12.82
CA ILE A 20 -5.77 20.70 12.30
C ILE A 20 -4.78 19.54 12.27
N GLU A 21 -4.62 18.82 13.39
CA GLU A 21 -3.66 17.72 13.49
C GLU A 21 -4.01 16.55 12.58
N THR A 22 -5.28 16.20 12.44
CA THR A 22 -5.72 15.10 11.57
C THR A 22 -5.55 15.47 10.10
N SER A 23 -5.84 16.73 9.74
CA SER A 23 -5.68 17.22 8.37
C SER A 23 -4.21 17.26 7.96
N GLN A 24 -3.32 17.70 8.86
CA GLN A 24 -1.87 17.68 8.63
C GLN A 24 -1.36 16.25 8.44
N ARG A 25 -1.73 15.31 9.32
CA ARG A 25 -1.39 13.89 9.19
C ARG A 25 -1.87 13.29 7.87
N ALA A 26 -3.10 13.60 7.46
CA ALA A 26 -3.64 13.12 6.19
C ALA A 26 -2.82 13.63 4.99
N VAL A 27 -2.44 14.92 4.98
CA VAL A 27 -1.59 15.51 3.92
C VAL A 27 -0.21 14.87 3.89
N GLU A 28 0.40 14.61 5.05
CA GLU A 28 1.69 13.94 5.13
C GLU A 28 1.64 12.51 4.61
N THR A 29 0.64 11.74 5.00
CA THR A 29 0.43 10.37 4.49
C THR A 29 0.19 10.38 2.98
N ALA A 30 -0.62 11.29 2.45
CA ALA A 30 -0.82 11.43 1.01
C ALA A 30 0.50 11.70 0.26
N ARG A 31 1.36 12.57 0.81
CA ARG A 31 2.70 12.83 0.24
C ARG A 31 3.58 11.58 0.26
N LYS A 32 3.54 10.78 1.34
CA LYS A 32 4.28 9.52 1.44
C LYS A 32 3.80 8.50 0.40
N VAL A 33 2.48 8.39 0.19
CA VAL A 33 1.88 7.50 -0.83
C VAL A 33 2.36 7.87 -2.24
N ILE A 34 2.41 9.16 -2.57
CA ILE A 34 2.92 9.63 -3.88
C ILE A 34 4.39 9.22 -4.05
N LYS A 35 5.23 9.39 -3.02
CA LYS A 35 6.64 8.99 -3.07
C LYS A 35 6.81 7.48 -3.29
N VAL A 36 6.02 6.65 -2.62
CA VAL A 36 6.03 5.18 -2.82
C VAL A 36 5.64 4.84 -4.25
N ARG A 37 4.56 5.45 -4.77
CA ARG A 37 4.15 5.27 -6.17
C ARG A 37 5.28 5.59 -7.14
N ASP A 38 5.88 6.77 -7.03
CA ASP A 38 6.94 7.23 -7.93
C ASP A 38 8.19 6.35 -7.84
N TYR A 39 8.57 5.94 -6.64
CA TYR A 39 9.69 5.05 -6.41
C TYR A 39 9.45 3.69 -7.08
N GLY A 40 8.30 3.07 -6.85
CA GLY A 40 7.96 1.77 -7.43
C GLY A 40 7.91 1.81 -8.96
N ILE A 41 7.31 2.84 -9.56
CA ILE A 41 7.33 3.06 -11.02
C ILE A 41 8.78 3.07 -11.55
N LYS A 42 9.68 3.81 -10.89
CA LYS A 42 11.09 3.87 -11.29
C LYS A 42 11.81 2.53 -11.17
N GLN A 43 11.49 1.71 -10.16
CA GLN A 43 12.11 0.38 -10.02
C GLN A 43 11.55 -0.61 -11.05
N ILE A 44 10.24 -0.60 -11.25
CA ILE A 44 9.56 -1.50 -12.20
C ILE A 44 10.01 -1.22 -13.64
N ALA A 45 10.25 0.04 -13.97
CA ALA A 45 10.77 0.42 -15.29
C ALA A 45 12.09 -0.30 -15.66
N LYS A 46 12.88 -0.72 -14.66
CA LYS A 46 14.16 -1.42 -14.84
C LYS A 46 14.00 -2.93 -15.07
N LEU A 47 12.78 -3.49 -15.01
CA LEU A 47 12.54 -4.93 -15.14
C LEU A 47 12.59 -5.45 -16.59
N GLY A 48 12.88 -4.58 -17.57
CA GLY A 48 13.04 -4.92 -18.98
C GLY A 48 11.76 -5.54 -19.57
N ARG A 49 11.83 -6.79 -20.02
CA ARG A 49 10.68 -7.48 -20.66
C ARG A 49 9.48 -7.65 -19.73
N SER A 50 9.66 -7.56 -18.42
CA SER A 50 8.58 -7.68 -17.44
C SER A 50 7.95 -6.33 -17.06
N THR A 51 8.44 -5.20 -17.58
CA THR A 51 8.00 -3.87 -17.17
C THR A 51 6.50 -3.65 -17.35
N GLU A 52 5.93 -3.99 -18.51
CA GLU A 52 4.50 -3.79 -18.80
C GLU A 52 3.60 -4.54 -17.79
N LYS A 53 3.83 -5.84 -17.63
CA LYS A 53 3.12 -6.69 -16.67
C LYS A 53 3.37 -6.26 -15.22
N GLY A 54 4.57 -5.80 -14.92
CA GLY A 54 4.94 -5.25 -13.62
C GLY A 54 4.14 -3.98 -13.31
N MET A 55 4.05 -3.04 -14.24
CA MET A 55 3.25 -1.81 -14.03
C MET A 55 1.79 -2.15 -13.76
N TYR A 56 1.21 -3.08 -14.52
CA TYR A 56 -0.16 -3.52 -14.31
C TYR A 56 -0.36 -4.13 -12.92
N LEU A 57 0.53 -5.04 -12.50
CA LEU A 57 0.47 -5.63 -11.16
C LEU A 57 0.61 -4.55 -10.08
N TYR A 58 1.54 -3.61 -10.26
CA TYR A 58 1.78 -2.54 -9.28
C TYR A 58 0.58 -1.63 -9.11
N GLU A 59 -0.06 -1.21 -10.21
CA GLU A 59 -1.32 -0.47 -10.15
C GLU A 59 -2.43 -1.26 -9.46
N TYR A 60 -2.49 -2.56 -9.71
CA TYR A 60 -3.46 -3.44 -9.07
C TYR A 60 -3.24 -3.56 -7.55
N LEU A 61 -1.99 -3.53 -7.07
CA LEU A 61 -1.68 -3.57 -5.63
C LEU A 61 -2.23 -2.37 -4.85
N PHE A 62 -2.44 -1.22 -5.50
CA PHE A 62 -3.13 -0.09 -4.85
C PHE A 62 -4.63 -0.33 -4.64
N ARG A 63 -5.22 -1.32 -5.32
CA ARG A 63 -6.64 -1.72 -5.14
C ARG A 63 -6.77 -2.87 -4.13
N THR A 64 -5.75 -3.71 -4.04
CA THR A 64 -5.67 -4.79 -3.05
C THR A 64 -4.28 -4.86 -2.46
N LEU A 65 -4.19 -4.70 -1.14
CA LEU A 65 -2.91 -4.71 -0.43
C LEU A 65 -2.30 -6.12 -0.32
N MET A 66 -3.00 -7.14 -0.80
CA MET A 66 -2.58 -8.53 -0.73
C MET A 66 -2.91 -9.26 -2.04
N VAL A 67 -2.01 -10.14 -2.46
CA VAL A 67 -2.16 -10.98 -3.65
C VAL A 67 -1.55 -12.36 -3.43
N ARG A 68 -2.10 -13.37 -4.09
CA ARG A 68 -1.45 -14.68 -4.28
C ARG A 68 -0.95 -14.81 -5.71
N VAL A 69 -0.08 -15.79 -5.93
CA VAL A 69 0.40 -16.14 -7.30
C VAL A 69 -0.78 -16.40 -8.25
N LYS A 70 -1.81 -17.13 -7.79
CA LYS A 70 -3.02 -17.39 -8.58
C LYS A 70 -3.80 -16.15 -8.96
N ASP A 71 -3.79 -15.13 -8.10
CA ASP A 71 -4.44 -13.86 -8.42
C ASP A 71 -3.71 -13.20 -9.58
N ILE A 72 -2.37 -13.18 -9.54
CA ILE A 72 -1.50 -12.60 -10.58
C ILE A 72 -1.65 -13.33 -11.91
N GLU A 73 -1.72 -14.67 -11.89
CA GLU A 73 -2.00 -15.47 -13.10
C GLU A 73 -3.29 -15.03 -13.78
N ARG A 74 -4.36 -14.87 -13.00
CA ARG A 74 -5.69 -14.46 -13.51
C ARG A 74 -5.69 -13.02 -14.01
N ILE A 75 -5.08 -12.11 -13.26
CA ILE A 75 -5.12 -10.67 -13.55
C ILE A 75 -4.30 -10.32 -14.80
N LEU A 76 -3.14 -10.97 -14.97
CA LEU A 76 -2.24 -10.71 -16.08
C LEU A 76 -2.43 -11.70 -17.25
N ASN A 77 -3.31 -12.69 -17.09
CA ASN A 77 -3.52 -13.79 -18.03
C ASN A 77 -2.19 -14.48 -18.43
N ILE A 78 -1.40 -14.88 -17.43
CA ILE A 78 -0.09 -15.52 -17.60
C ILE A 78 -0.04 -16.87 -16.91
N LYS A 79 0.92 -17.70 -17.32
CA LYS A 79 1.15 -19.02 -16.70
C LYS A 79 1.87 -18.87 -15.37
N ASN A 80 1.68 -19.87 -14.50
CA ASN A 80 2.31 -19.93 -13.17
C ASN A 80 3.81 -19.61 -13.13
N PRO A 81 4.67 -20.11 -14.05
CA PRO A 81 6.10 -19.79 -14.01
C PRO A 81 6.39 -18.30 -14.21
N ASP A 82 5.63 -17.63 -15.08
CA ASP A 82 5.77 -16.19 -15.34
C ASP A 82 5.28 -15.37 -14.13
N ALA A 83 4.17 -15.80 -13.52
CA ALA A 83 3.65 -15.16 -12.30
C ALA A 83 4.61 -15.30 -11.13
N LEU A 84 5.19 -16.49 -10.92
CA LEU A 84 6.21 -16.72 -9.90
C LEU A 84 7.46 -15.87 -10.14
N SER A 85 7.93 -15.80 -11.39
CA SER A 85 9.08 -14.95 -11.76
C SER A 85 8.80 -13.47 -11.45
N LEU A 86 7.61 -12.98 -11.78
CA LEU A 86 7.21 -11.60 -11.49
C LEU A 86 7.10 -11.33 -9.98
N VAL A 87 6.53 -12.26 -9.22
CA VAL A 87 6.45 -12.17 -7.75
C VAL A 87 7.85 -12.10 -7.15
N SER A 88 8.77 -12.97 -7.56
CA SER A 88 10.14 -12.96 -7.05
C SER A 88 10.83 -11.62 -7.29
N LYS A 89 10.68 -11.04 -8.49
CA LYS A 89 11.20 -9.69 -8.78
C LYS A 89 10.59 -8.63 -7.87
N PHE A 90 9.29 -8.69 -7.62
CA PHE A 90 8.61 -7.74 -6.72
C PHE A 90 9.05 -7.89 -5.27
N VAL A 91 9.36 -9.12 -4.82
CA VAL A 91 9.95 -9.37 -3.50
C VAL A 91 11.38 -8.85 -3.42
N GLU A 92 12.20 -9.09 -4.44
CA GLU A 92 13.57 -8.57 -4.54
C GLU A 92 13.61 -7.03 -4.53
N LEU A 93 12.62 -6.39 -5.14
CA LEU A 93 12.46 -4.93 -5.11
C LEU A 93 11.92 -4.38 -3.78
N GLY A 94 11.53 -5.24 -2.83
CA GLY A 94 10.91 -4.84 -1.56
C GLY A 94 9.43 -4.49 -1.65
N ILE A 95 8.85 -4.45 -2.86
CA ILE A 95 7.45 -4.09 -3.09
C ILE A 95 6.50 -5.12 -2.47
N LEU A 96 6.84 -6.41 -2.57
CA LEU A 96 6.05 -7.49 -1.97
C LEU A 96 6.79 -8.14 -0.79
N LYS A 97 6.03 -8.52 0.24
CA LYS A 97 6.52 -9.33 1.36
C LYS A 97 5.60 -10.52 1.59
N GLU A 98 6.18 -11.70 1.76
CA GLU A 98 5.45 -12.92 2.07
C GLU A 98 4.95 -12.90 3.52
N LEU A 99 3.69 -13.28 3.76
CA LEU A 99 3.05 -13.20 5.08
C LEU A 99 2.86 -14.55 5.78
N THR A 100 2.78 -15.65 5.03
CA THR A 100 2.21 -16.92 5.51
C THR A 100 3.24 -17.96 5.95
N GLY A 101 4.49 -17.88 5.49
CA GLY A 101 5.52 -18.89 5.71
C GLY A 101 5.24 -20.25 5.05
N PHE A 102 4.21 -20.36 4.21
CA PHE A 102 3.77 -21.63 3.63
C PHE A 102 4.55 -22.02 2.37
N LYS A 103 4.57 -23.32 2.05
CA LYS A 103 5.17 -23.84 0.80
C LYS A 103 4.28 -23.64 -0.43
N ARG A 104 2.96 -23.50 -0.25
CA ARG A 104 1.95 -23.33 -1.31
C ARG A 104 0.90 -22.33 -0.86
N ASP A 105 0.18 -21.75 -1.82
CA ASP A 105 -0.87 -20.75 -1.60
C ASP A 105 -0.42 -19.52 -0.78
N ARG A 106 0.85 -19.14 -0.97
CA ARG A 106 1.47 -18.00 -0.28
C ARG A 106 0.73 -16.70 -0.58
N VAL A 107 0.51 -15.91 0.47
CA VAL A 107 -0.03 -14.55 0.38
C VAL A 107 1.11 -13.56 0.49
N PHE A 108 1.13 -12.58 -0.41
CA PHE A 108 2.10 -11.51 -0.45
C PHE A 108 1.39 -10.19 -0.20
N SER A 109 1.93 -9.37 0.69
CA SER A 109 1.44 -8.03 0.97
C SER A 109 2.23 -6.97 0.22
N PHE A 110 1.57 -5.86 -0.10
CA PHE A 110 2.20 -4.66 -0.63
C PHE A 110 2.94 -3.92 0.49
N ALA A 111 4.16 -4.39 0.78
CA ALA A 111 4.94 -4.00 1.95
C ALA A 111 5.25 -2.50 1.97
N ASP A 112 5.72 -1.95 0.85
CA ASP A 112 6.03 -0.52 0.71
C ASP A 112 4.84 0.40 1.00
N TYR A 113 3.61 -0.08 0.77
CA TYR A 113 2.42 0.70 1.05
C TYR A 113 1.95 0.56 2.50
N ILE A 114 1.95 -0.67 3.04
CA ILE A 114 1.46 -0.94 4.40
C ILE A 114 2.30 -0.21 5.45
N VAL A 115 3.63 -0.16 5.26
CA VAL A 115 4.55 0.53 6.19
C VAL A 115 4.28 2.04 6.30
N LEU A 116 3.48 2.64 5.40
CA LEU A 116 3.08 4.04 5.50
C LEU A 116 2.08 4.31 6.63
N PHE A 117 1.44 3.25 7.14
CA PHE A 117 0.39 3.30 8.16
C PHE A 117 0.78 2.61 9.47
N GLU A 118 2.01 2.09 9.57
CA GLU A 118 2.64 1.63 10.81
C GLU A 118 3.30 2.81 11.54
#